data_AF-A0A7C4PDW7-F1
#
_entry.id   AF-A0A7C4PDW7-F1
#
_cell.length_a   1.000
_cell.length_b   1.000
_cell.length_c   1.000
_cell.angle_alpha   90.00
_cell.angle_beta   90.00
_cell.angle_gamma   90.00
#
_symmetry.space_group_name_H-M   'P 1'
#
loop_
_entity.id
_entity.type
_entity.pdbx_description
1 polymer ?
#
loop_
_entity_poly.entity_id
_entity_poly.type
_entity_poly.pdbx_seq_one_letter_code
_entity_poly.pdbx_strand_id
1 'polypeptide(L)'
;MNSSQVIGRVGDFIAYRLQNYQPRLTIVPARKRGTPFSPDDPEIIEPLYHADMIFMGPGSPTYAVRQLQDSLAWHATLARHRLGAALALASAAVVAVSTFALPVYEIYKVGEELHWKKGLDLFGLYGLPLVFIPHWNNNDGGEELDTSRCFMGKSRFTRLMEMLPADLTVVGIDEKTALVVYPQDGRCEVVGLGGVTLIHTGEEHQDSSAPEVLRGTGLVEVAQMRRGHVHQFQHGETFSLSRIGDFHPVEGGTGLPDSVWRHALEALQQSEDEAPQPAEEVMELVRERELARQMKNWQEADRLRQLIADRGWQVLDTRQGPQLEPIKSSER
;
A
#
# COMPACT_ATOMS: atom_id res chain seq x y z
N MET A 1 -23.83 -5.23 -9.88
CA MET A 1 -22.98 -4.32 -10.67
C MET A 1 -21.66 -5.00 -11.00
N ASN A 2 -21.08 -4.63 -12.14
CA ASN A 2 -19.85 -5.08 -12.81
C ASN A 2 -18.54 -5.17 -11.98
N SER A 3 -18.60 -5.05 -10.65
CA SER A 3 -17.45 -5.16 -9.74
C SER A 3 -16.56 -6.38 -10.02
N SER A 4 -17.17 -7.55 -10.29
CA SER A 4 -16.45 -8.77 -10.67
C SER A 4 -15.64 -8.61 -11.96
N GLN A 5 -16.20 -7.95 -12.98
CA GLN A 5 -15.51 -7.70 -14.24
C GLN A 5 -14.39 -6.68 -14.07
N VAL A 6 -14.62 -5.62 -13.28
CA VAL A 6 -13.62 -4.58 -13.05
C VAL A 6 -12.40 -5.16 -12.33
N ILE A 7 -12.60 -5.86 -11.20
CA ILE A 7 -11.49 -6.48 -10.48
C ILE A 7 -10.88 -7.65 -11.26
N GLY A 8 -11.68 -8.38 -12.03
CA GLY A 8 -11.22 -9.43 -12.94
C GLY A 8 -10.20 -8.90 -13.95
N ARG A 9 -10.47 -7.76 -14.59
CA ARG A 9 -9.51 -7.11 -15.51
C ARG A 9 -8.20 -6.71 -14.83
N VAL A 10 -8.25 -6.31 -13.56
CA VAL A 10 -7.04 -6.02 -12.78
C VAL A 10 -6.27 -7.32 -12.52
N GLY A 11 -6.97 -8.40 -12.16
CA GLY A 11 -6.38 -9.74 -12.02
C GLY A 11 -5.69 -10.20 -13.30
N ASP A 12 -6.38 -10.09 -14.45
CA ASP A 12 -5.82 -10.43 -15.76
C ASP A 12 -4.56 -9.61 -16.07
N PHE A 13 -4.59 -8.32 -15.77
CA PHE A 13 -3.43 -7.44 -15.95
C PHE A 13 -2.25 -7.85 -15.07
N ILE A 14 -2.49 -8.16 -13.78
CA ILE A 14 -1.44 -8.61 -12.86
C ILE A 14 -0.87 -9.96 -13.32
N ALA A 15 -1.74 -10.92 -13.67
CA ALA A 15 -1.33 -12.23 -14.16
C ALA A 15 -0.40 -12.09 -15.38
N TYR A 16 -0.78 -11.23 -16.32
CA TYR A 16 -0.02 -11.00 -17.54
C TYR A 16 1.31 -10.29 -17.27
N ARG A 17 1.30 -9.19 -16.49
CA ARG A 17 2.49 -8.37 -16.25
C ARG A 17 3.51 -9.02 -15.32
N LEU A 18 3.04 -9.89 -14.42
CA LEU A 18 3.87 -10.60 -13.46
C LEU A 18 4.01 -12.09 -13.80
N GLN A 19 3.69 -12.53 -15.02
CA GLN A 19 3.68 -13.95 -15.41
C GLN A 19 5.00 -14.69 -15.07
N ASN A 20 6.14 -14.00 -15.14
CA ASN A 20 7.46 -14.57 -14.81
C ASN A 20 7.62 -14.89 -13.32
N TYR A 21 6.83 -14.25 -12.45
CA TYR A 21 6.77 -14.50 -11.01
C TYR A 21 5.67 -15.51 -10.64
N GLN A 22 4.88 -15.99 -11.60
CA GLN A 22 3.81 -16.97 -11.42
C GLN A 22 2.86 -16.62 -10.25
N PRO A 23 2.24 -15.42 -10.25
CA PRO A 23 1.43 -14.96 -9.13
C PRO A 23 0.21 -15.85 -8.92
N ARG A 24 -0.06 -16.23 -7.66
CA ARG A 24 -1.32 -16.84 -7.27
C ARG A 24 -2.33 -15.72 -7.03
N LEU A 25 -3.37 -15.67 -7.86
CA LEU A 25 -4.39 -14.62 -7.79
C LEU A 25 -5.71 -15.18 -7.29
N THR A 26 -6.23 -14.56 -6.23
CA THR A 26 -7.54 -14.86 -5.69
C THR A 26 -8.38 -13.58 -5.64
N ILE A 27 -9.54 -13.62 -6.28
CA ILE A 27 -10.51 -12.52 -6.20
C ILE A 27 -11.39 -12.78 -4.98
N VAL A 28 -11.29 -11.91 -3.98
CA VAL A 28 -12.15 -11.94 -2.78
C VAL A 28 -13.43 -11.14 -3.04
N PRO A 29 -14.61 -11.77 -3.16
CA PRO A 29 -15.84 -11.07 -3.50
C PRO A 29 -16.51 -10.42 -2.26
N ALA A 30 -15.75 -9.74 -1.40
CA ALA A 30 -16.25 -8.98 -0.25
C ALA A 30 -16.88 -7.66 -0.71
N ARG A 31 -18.14 -7.69 -1.14
CA ARG A 31 -18.78 -6.60 -1.89
C ARG A 31 -19.72 -5.73 -1.06
N LYS A 32 -20.71 -6.33 -0.41
CA LYS A 32 -21.80 -5.59 0.25
C LYS A 32 -22.31 -6.33 1.48
N ARG A 33 -22.31 -5.64 2.63
CA ARG A 33 -22.89 -6.13 3.89
C ARG A 33 -24.34 -6.57 3.70
N GLY A 34 -24.70 -7.64 4.41
CA GLY A 34 -26.06 -8.19 4.38
C GLY A 34 -26.46 -8.85 3.05
N THR A 35 -25.48 -9.27 2.24
CA THR A 35 -25.70 -10.01 1.00
C THR A 35 -24.88 -11.31 1.01
N PRO A 36 -25.12 -12.26 0.09
CA PRO A 36 -24.26 -13.44 -0.08
C PRO A 36 -22.79 -13.13 -0.44
N PHE A 37 -22.45 -11.86 -0.66
CA PHE A 37 -21.10 -11.37 -0.90
C PHE A 37 -20.70 -10.36 0.18
N SER A 38 -20.99 -10.69 1.45
CA SER A 38 -20.74 -9.83 2.60
C SER A 38 -19.25 -9.75 2.90
N PRO A 39 -18.70 -8.57 3.24
CA PRO A 39 -17.35 -8.46 3.80
C PRO A 39 -17.25 -9.02 5.23
N ASP A 40 -18.36 -9.47 5.82
CA ASP A 40 -18.39 -10.11 7.14
C ASP A 40 -18.52 -11.64 7.06
N ASP A 41 -18.54 -12.20 5.85
CA ASP A 41 -18.61 -13.64 5.66
C ASP A 41 -17.19 -14.25 5.77
N PRO A 42 -16.93 -15.12 6.77
CA PRO A 42 -15.60 -15.68 6.99
C PRO A 42 -15.10 -16.52 5.81
N GLU A 43 -15.99 -17.26 5.13
CA GLU A 43 -15.59 -18.10 3.99
C GLU A 43 -15.14 -17.25 2.79
N ILE A 44 -15.74 -16.07 2.62
CA ILE A 44 -15.39 -15.15 1.54
C ILE A 44 -14.04 -14.50 1.78
N ILE A 45 -13.76 -14.11 3.02
CA ILE A 45 -12.59 -13.30 3.38
C ILE A 45 -11.37 -14.15 3.71
N GLU A 46 -11.53 -15.46 3.90
CA GLU A 46 -10.44 -16.38 4.25
C GLU A 46 -9.15 -16.20 3.42
N PRO A 47 -9.21 -16.01 2.09
CA PRO A 47 -8.00 -15.81 1.29
C PRO A 47 -7.17 -14.57 1.69
N LEU A 48 -7.77 -13.59 2.38
CA LEU A 48 -7.03 -12.42 2.87
C LEU A 48 -5.98 -12.79 3.92
N TYR A 49 -6.20 -13.84 4.73
CA TYR A 49 -5.25 -14.26 5.76
C TYR A 49 -4.01 -14.99 5.22
N HIS A 50 -4.03 -15.39 3.96
CA HIS A 50 -2.92 -16.08 3.30
C HIS A 50 -2.22 -15.21 2.23
N ALA A 51 -2.71 -13.99 2.00
CA ALA A 51 -2.19 -13.14 0.94
C ALA A 51 -0.80 -12.57 1.30
N ASP A 52 0.14 -12.61 0.36
CA ASP A 52 1.40 -11.84 0.46
C ASP A 52 1.20 -10.36 0.11
N MET A 53 0.16 -10.07 -0.68
CA MET A 53 -0.20 -8.73 -1.13
C MET A 53 -1.72 -8.63 -1.28
N ILE A 54 -2.31 -7.58 -0.70
CA ILE A 54 -3.74 -7.27 -0.82
C ILE A 54 -3.89 -6.02 -1.68
N PHE A 55 -4.69 -6.13 -2.75
CA PHE A 55 -4.97 -5.01 -3.66
C PHE A 55 -6.42 -4.54 -3.56
N MET A 56 -6.62 -3.22 -3.45
CA MET A 56 -7.93 -2.56 -3.58
C MET A 56 -7.79 -1.32 -4.45
N GLY A 57 -8.73 -1.04 -5.34
CA GLY A 57 -8.54 0.06 -6.29
C GLY A 57 -9.81 0.75 -6.77
N PRO A 58 -10.33 0.36 -7.94
CA PRO A 58 -11.42 1.06 -8.61
C PRO A 58 -12.74 0.90 -7.86
N GLY A 59 -13.51 1.99 -7.77
CA GLY A 59 -14.83 1.96 -7.14
C GLY A 59 -15.26 3.32 -6.63
N SER A 60 -16.15 3.33 -5.64
CA SER A 60 -16.58 4.54 -4.94
C SER A 60 -15.89 4.58 -3.56
N PRO A 61 -15.22 5.69 -3.18
CA PRO A 61 -14.58 5.80 -1.87
C PRO A 61 -15.58 5.62 -0.73
N THR A 62 -16.72 6.29 -0.81
CA THR A 62 -17.75 6.29 0.24
C THR A 62 -18.46 4.95 0.34
N TYR A 63 -18.61 4.24 -0.78
CA TYR A 63 -19.05 2.85 -0.78
C TYR A 63 -18.03 1.96 -0.05
N ALA A 64 -16.75 2.06 -0.39
CA ALA A 64 -15.69 1.26 0.22
C ALA A 64 -15.63 1.48 1.73
N VAL A 65 -15.62 2.74 2.19
CA VAL A 65 -15.68 3.09 3.63
C VAL A 65 -16.88 2.40 4.29
N ARG A 66 -18.10 2.59 3.76
CA ARG A 66 -19.32 2.04 4.37
C ARG A 66 -19.33 0.51 4.44
N GLN A 67 -18.70 -0.17 3.47
CA GLN A 67 -18.68 -1.64 3.47
C GLN A 67 -17.52 -2.22 4.29
N LEU A 68 -16.40 -1.52 4.37
CA LEU A 68 -15.18 -2.01 5.05
C LEU A 68 -15.06 -1.57 6.49
N GLN A 69 -15.52 -0.36 6.85
CA GLN A 69 -15.39 0.15 8.22
C GLN A 69 -15.98 -0.87 9.20
N ASP A 70 -15.15 -1.32 10.16
CA ASP A 70 -15.48 -2.31 11.18
C ASP A 70 -15.96 -3.67 10.62
N SER A 71 -15.57 -4.05 9.40
CA SER A 71 -15.93 -5.35 8.82
C SER A 71 -14.88 -6.41 9.12
N LEU A 72 -15.29 -7.68 9.03
CA LEU A 72 -14.34 -8.78 9.15
C LEU A 72 -13.24 -8.68 8.08
N ALA A 73 -13.59 -8.34 6.83
CA ALA A 73 -12.64 -8.13 5.75
C ALA A 73 -11.59 -7.05 6.07
N TRP A 74 -12.00 -5.93 6.66
CA TRP A 74 -11.07 -4.85 7.00
C TRP A 74 -10.15 -5.25 8.15
N HIS A 75 -10.68 -5.87 9.20
CA HIS A 75 -9.85 -6.39 10.29
C HIS A 75 -8.87 -7.46 9.81
N ALA A 76 -9.29 -8.38 8.94
CA ALA A 76 -8.43 -9.38 8.32
C ALA A 76 -7.32 -8.73 7.47
N THR A 77 -7.66 -7.70 6.69
CA THR A 77 -6.68 -6.93 5.91
C THR A 77 -5.63 -6.29 6.80
N LEU A 78 -6.04 -5.63 7.89
CA LEU A 78 -5.14 -5.00 8.85
C LEU A 78 -4.26 -6.03 9.56
N ALA A 79 -4.85 -7.13 10.04
CA ALA A 79 -4.13 -8.21 10.71
C ALA A 79 -3.05 -8.80 9.78
N ARG A 80 -3.44 -9.16 8.56
CA ARG A 80 -2.50 -9.73 7.59
C ARG A 80 -1.40 -8.74 7.21
N HIS A 81 -1.73 -7.46 7.01
CA HIS A 81 -0.74 -6.43 6.71
C HIS A 81 0.30 -6.28 7.84
N ARG A 82 -0.14 -6.29 9.09
CA ARG A 82 0.76 -6.23 10.26
C ARG A 82 1.64 -7.47 10.41
N LEU A 83 1.21 -8.60 9.85
CA LEU A 83 2.00 -9.83 9.73
C LEU A 83 2.85 -9.88 8.45
N GLY A 84 3.02 -8.76 7.73
CA GLY A 84 3.99 -8.61 6.65
C GLY A 84 3.44 -8.59 5.23
N ALA A 85 2.13 -8.73 5.02
CA ALA A 85 1.59 -8.58 3.67
C ALA A 85 1.64 -7.13 3.19
N ALA A 86 1.98 -6.94 1.92
CA ALA A 86 1.93 -5.63 1.28
C ALA A 86 0.46 -5.19 1.07
N LEU A 87 0.18 -3.90 1.29
CA LEU A 87 -1.11 -3.30 0.94
C LEU A 87 -0.94 -2.36 -0.25
N ALA A 88 -1.62 -2.66 -1.36
CA ALA A 88 -1.60 -1.83 -2.56
C ALA A 88 -2.97 -1.21 -2.82
N LEU A 89 -3.02 0.11 -2.81
CA LEU A 89 -4.25 0.87 -2.90
C LEU A 89 -4.21 1.77 -4.13
N ALA A 90 -5.31 1.83 -4.89
CA ALA A 90 -5.43 2.72 -6.03
C ALA A 90 -6.72 3.54 -5.98
N SER A 91 -6.71 4.74 -6.57
CA SER A 91 -7.90 5.55 -6.82
C SER A 91 -8.87 5.62 -5.63
N ALA A 92 -10.07 5.05 -5.72
CA ALA A 92 -11.08 5.12 -4.68
C ALA A 92 -10.67 4.50 -3.34
N ALA A 93 -9.86 3.43 -3.36
CA ALA A 93 -9.34 2.82 -2.14
C ALA A 93 -8.35 3.75 -1.42
N VAL A 94 -7.52 4.50 -2.16
CA VAL A 94 -6.60 5.51 -1.59
C VAL A 94 -7.39 6.61 -0.87
N VAL A 95 -8.48 7.09 -1.46
CA VAL A 95 -9.37 8.06 -0.80
C VAL A 95 -10.03 7.44 0.44
N ALA A 96 -10.50 6.20 0.35
CA ALA A 96 -11.21 5.53 1.43
C ALA A 96 -10.36 5.31 2.70
N VAL A 97 -9.05 5.05 2.55
CA VAL A 97 -8.14 4.83 3.69
C VAL A 97 -7.71 6.10 4.42
N SER A 98 -8.08 7.26 3.89
CA SER A 98 -7.84 8.55 4.54
C SER A 98 -8.60 8.66 5.86
N THR A 99 -8.17 9.59 6.73
CA THR A 99 -8.94 9.97 7.93
C THR A 99 -10.23 10.70 7.54
N PHE A 100 -10.16 11.57 6.52
CA PHE A 100 -11.30 12.17 5.84
C PHE A 100 -11.30 11.75 4.36
N ALA A 101 -12.34 11.01 3.96
CA ALA A 101 -12.53 10.53 2.60
C ALA A 101 -13.32 11.56 1.77
N LEU A 102 -12.80 11.90 0.58
CA LEU A 102 -13.46 12.77 -0.38
C LEU A 102 -14.61 12.02 -1.08
N PRO A 103 -15.88 12.48 -0.96
CA PRO A 103 -17.02 11.88 -1.64
C PRO A 103 -17.09 12.34 -3.10
N VAL A 104 -16.08 11.95 -3.89
CA VAL A 104 -15.83 12.47 -5.25
C VAL A 104 -17.02 12.28 -6.18
N TYR A 105 -17.72 11.14 -6.16
CA TYR A 105 -18.85 10.93 -7.07
C TYR A 105 -20.09 11.72 -6.65
N GLU A 106 -20.36 11.80 -5.36
CA GLU A 106 -21.44 12.62 -4.83
C GLU A 106 -21.23 14.09 -5.17
N ILE A 107 -20.02 14.63 -5.00
CA ILE A 107 -19.74 16.03 -5.33
C ILE A 107 -19.67 16.23 -6.86
N TYR A 108 -18.86 15.45 -7.56
CA TYR A 108 -18.55 15.70 -8.98
C TYR A 108 -19.65 15.23 -9.94
N LYS A 109 -20.31 14.11 -9.66
CA LYS A 109 -21.29 13.50 -10.57
C LYS A 109 -22.73 13.81 -10.16
N VAL A 110 -23.03 13.82 -8.87
CA VAL A 110 -24.39 14.11 -8.37
C VAL A 110 -24.60 15.61 -8.17
N GLY A 111 -23.54 16.36 -7.85
CA GLY A 111 -23.62 17.80 -7.61
C GLY A 111 -23.94 18.16 -6.17
N GLU A 112 -23.60 17.30 -5.20
CA GLU A 112 -23.73 17.63 -3.78
C GLU A 112 -22.79 18.78 -3.37
N GLU A 113 -23.16 19.50 -2.31
CA GLU A 113 -22.32 20.52 -1.69
C GLU A 113 -20.98 19.94 -1.20
N LEU A 114 -19.96 20.79 -1.10
CA LEU A 114 -18.63 20.37 -0.65
C LEU A 114 -18.67 19.89 0.80
N HIS A 115 -18.20 18.67 1.04
CA HIS A 115 -18.11 18.07 2.35
C HIS A 115 -17.07 16.94 2.39
N TRP A 116 -16.67 16.56 3.60
CA TRP A 116 -15.86 15.38 3.86
C TRP A 116 -16.69 14.30 4.56
N LYS A 117 -16.35 13.03 4.32
CA LYS A 117 -16.86 11.91 5.13
C LYS A 117 -15.72 11.33 5.94
N LYS A 118 -16.01 10.76 7.11
CA LYS A 118 -15.01 9.97 7.85
C LYS A 118 -14.55 8.80 6.97
N GLY A 119 -13.25 8.57 6.86
CA GLY A 119 -12.70 7.43 6.14
C GLY A 119 -12.34 6.26 7.07
N LEU A 120 -11.57 5.30 6.55
CA LEU A 120 -11.10 4.14 7.32
C LEU A 120 -9.92 4.46 8.23
N ASP A 121 -9.28 5.62 8.04
CA ASP A 121 -8.20 6.13 8.90
C ASP A 121 -7.04 5.15 9.13
N LEU A 122 -6.55 4.55 8.04
CA LEU A 122 -5.52 3.52 8.10
C LEU A 122 -4.26 3.98 8.82
N PHE A 123 -3.79 5.20 8.52
CA PHE A 123 -2.58 5.75 9.12
C PHE A 123 -2.81 6.36 10.52
N GLY A 124 -4.06 6.71 10.87
CA GLY A 124 -4.40 7.20 12.21
C GLY A 124 -4.12 6.15 13.29
N LEU A 125 -4.19 4.86 12.96
CA LEU A 125 -3.77 3.77 13.86
C LEU A 125 -2.30 3.87 14.27
N TYR A 126 -1.46 4.50 13.47
CA TYR A 126 -0.03 4.70 13.72
C TYR A 126 0.28 6.12 14.20
N GLY A 127 -0.72 6.85 14.70
CA GLY A 127 -0.57 8.24 15.14
C GLY A 127 -0.41 9.26 14.01
N LEU A 128 -0.65 8.86 12.77
CA LEU A 128 -0.41 9.68 11.58
C LEU A 128 -1.70 9.85 10.76
N PRO A 129 -2.69 10.65 11.19
CA PRO A 129 -3.91 10.84 10.42
C PRO A 129 -3.60 11.60 9.10
N LEU A 130 -3.99 11.01 7.96
CA LEU A 130 -3.68 11.55 6.63
C LEU A 130 -4.91 11.67 5.73
N VAL A 131 -4.87 12.64 4.82
CA VAL A 131 -5.82 12.75 3.71
C VAL A 131 -5.09 12.53 2.39
N PHE A 132 -5.51 11.55 1.61
CA PHE A 132 -4.93 11.25 0.30
C PHE A 132 -5.85 11.72 -0.83
N ILE A 133 -5.24 12.37 -1.83
CA ILE A 133 -5.90 12.90 -3.02
C ILE A 133 -5.22 12.29 -4.26
N PRO A 134 -5.69 11.12 -4.75
CA PRO A 134 -5.19 10.55 -6.00
C PRO A 134 -5.72 11.38 -7.18
N HIS A 135 -5.23 11.09 -8.40
CA HIS A 135 -5.61 11.85 -9.59
C HIS A 135 -5.33 13.35 -9.42
N TRP A 136 -4.19 13.66 -8.79
CA TRP A 136 -3.82 15.02 -8.42
C TRP A 136 -3.66 15.94 -9.64
N ASN A 137 -3.01 15.44 -10.69
CA ASN A 137 -2.82 16.11 -11.98
C ASN A 137 -3.83 15.72 -13.06
N ASN A 138 -4.98 15.12 -12.71
CA ASN A 138 -5.96 14.71 -13.70
C ASN A 138 -6.41 15.88 -14.58
N ASN A 139 -6.57 15.60 -15.88
CA ASN A 139 -6.87 16.58 -16.91
C ASN A 139 -7.92 16.07 -17.92
N ASP A 140 -8.80 15.15 -17.50
CA ASP A 140 -9.83 14.59 -18.37
C ASP A 140 -10.80 15.65 -18.89
N GLY A 141 -10.95 16.77 -18.17
CA GLY A 141 -11.77 17.92 -18.57
C GLY A 141 -11.11 18.88 -19.56
N GLY A 142 -9.85 18.65 -19.94
CA GLY A 142 -9.12 19.51 -20.88
C GLY A 142 -9.04 20.97 -20.43
N GLU A 143 -9.00 21.90 -21.39
CA GLU A 143 -8.93 23.34 -21.10
C GLU A 143 -10.25 23.91 -20.56
N GLU A 144 -11.37 23.20 -20.75
CA GLU A 144 -12.71 23.69 -20.40
C GLU A 144 -13.08 23.42 -18.94
N LEU A 145 -12.52 22.37 -18.34
CA LEU A 145 -12.88 21.94 -16.99
C LEU A 145 -11.67 21.43 -16.21
N ASP A 146 -11.32 22.15 -15.14
CA ASP A 146 -10.30 21.73 -14.20
C ASP A 146 -10.77 20.50 -13.40
N THR A 147 -10.18 19.35 -13.71
CA THR A 147 -10.46 18.03 -13.10
C THR A 147 -9.33 17.55 -12.20
N SER A 148 -8.33 18.40 -11.95
CA SER A 148 -7.23 18.11 -11.04
C SER A 148 -7.72 17.91 -9.59
N ARG A 149 -6.85 17.41 -8.71
CA ARG A 149 -7.15 17.13 -7.30
C ARG A 149 -8.40 16.25 -7.14
N CYS A 150 -8.39 15.08 -7.78
CA CYS A 150 -9.48 14.11 -7.71
C CYS A 150 -10.82 14.68 -8.20
N PHE A 151 -10.84 15.25 -9.41
CA PHE A 151 -12.03 15.83 -10.06
C PHE A 151 -12.63 17.07 -9.38
N MET A 152 -11.97 17.65 -8.37
CA MET A 152 -12.45 18.86 -7.70
C MET A 152 -12.04 20.13 -8.44
N GLY A 153 -10.89 20.11 -9.11
CA GLY A 153 -10.22 21.30 -9.59
C GLY A 153 -9.73 22.19 -8.44
N LYS A 154 -8.90 23.20 -8.76
CA LYS A 154 -8.28 24.09 -7.77
C LYS A 154 -9.30 24.78 -6.87
N SER A 155 -10.34 25.38 -7.44
CA SER A 155 -11.29 26.21 -6.68
C SER A 155 -12.10 25.43 -5.64
N ARG A 156 -12.65 24.26 -5.99
CA ARG A 156 -13.39 23.43 -5.01
C ARG A 156 -12.44 22.80 -4.00
N PHE A 157 -11.24 22.40 -4.44
CA PHE A 157 -10.24 21.82 -3.54
C PHE A 157 -9.79 22.82 -2.46
N THR A 158 -9.54 24.09 -2.79
CA THR A 158 -9.22 25.13 -1.79
C THR A 158 -10.29 25.23 -0.71
N ARG A 159 -11.57 25.26 -1.10
CA ARG A 159 -12.70 25.29 -0.14
C ARG A 159 -12.81 24.01 0.69
N LEU A 160 -12.50 22.86 0.11
CA LEU A 160 -12.45 21.61 0.87
C LEU A 160 -11.31 21.61 1.90
N MET A 161 -10.16 22.22 1.58
CA MET A 161 -9.04 22.35 2.52
C MET A 161 -9.34 23.24 3.72
N GLU A 162 -10.23 24.24 3.57
CA GLU A 162 -10.73 25.09 4.66
C GLU A 162 -11.58 24.30 5.68
N MET A 163 -12.21 23.21 5.25
CA MET A 163 -13.09 22.38 6.08
C MET A 163 -12.34 21.31 6.88
N LEU A 164 -11.07 21.06 6.56
CA LEU A 164 -10.24 20.06 7.25
C LEU A 164 -9.54 20.67 8.47
N PRO A 165 -9.32 19.89 9.54
CA PRO A 165 -8.45 20.29 10.63
C PRO A 165 -7.09 20.80 10.12
N ALA A 166 -6.66 21.94 10.67
CA ALA A 166 -5.55 22.73 10.16
C ALA A 166 -4.17 22.07 10.35
N ASP A 167 -4.10 20.99 11.12
CA ASP A 167 -2.90 20.21 11.46
C ASP A 167 -2.72 18.96 10.57
N LEU A 168 -3.71 18.56 9.78
CA LEU A 168 -3.60 17.36 8.95
C LEU A 168 -2.71 17.55 7.72
N THR A 169 -1.81 16.59 7.51
CA THR A 169 -1.08 16.43 6.26
C THR A 169 -1.98 15.92 5.14
N VAL A 170 -1.91 16.57 3.98
CA VAL A 170 -2.60 16.13 2.76
C VAL A 170 -1.59 15.68 1.71
N VAL A 171 -1.82 14.50 1.15
CA VAL A 171 -0.93 13.83 0.19
C VAL A 171 -1.61 13.75 -1.17
N GLY A 172 -1.18 14.60 -2.10
CA GLY A 172 -1.55 14.54 -3.51
C GLY A 172 -0.71 13.51 -4.26
N ILE A 173 -1.36 12.62 -5.02
CA ILE A 173 -0.70 11.60 -5.84
C ILE A 173 -1.16 11.76 -7.29
N ASP A 174 -0.22 12.02 -8.18
CA ASP A 174 -0.47 12.14 -9.61
C ASP A 174 -0.98 10.83 -10.22
N GLU A 175 -1.63 10.91 -11.38
CA GLU A 175 -1.99 9.73 -12.15
C GLU A 175 -0.75 8.94 -12.57
N LYS A 176 -0.90 7.61 -12.67
CA LYS A 176 0.19 6.68 -13.02
C LYS A 176 1.41 6.82 -12.10
N THR A 177 1.18 7.17 -10.84
CA THR A 177 2.20 7.37 -9.80
C THR A 177 1.76 6.64 -8.54
N ALA A 178 2.72 6.11 -7.78
CA ALA A 178 2.51 5.54 -6.47
C ALA A 178 3.53 6.11 -5.48
N LEU A 179 3.04 6.35 -4.26
CA LEU A 179 3.87 6.57 -3.09
C LEU A 179 4.03 5.23 -2.38
N VAL A 180 5.25 4.68 -2.40
CA VAL A 180 5.58 3.47 -1.63
C VAL A 180 6.08 3.90 -0.26
N VAL A 181 5.49 3.35 0.79
CA VAL A 181 5.88 3.61 2.17
C VAL A 181 6.52 2.33 2.72
N TYR A 182 7.73 2.47 3.27
CA TYR A 182 8.46 1.40 3.95
C TYR A 182 8.55 1.75 5.44
N PRO A 183 7.55 1.37 6.26
CA PRO A 183 7.50 1.77 7.67
C PRO A 183 8.71 1.30 8.49
N GLN A 184 9.21 0.09 8.23
CA GLN A 184 10.37 -0.48 8.93
C GLN A 184 11.65 0.33 8.68
N ASP A 185 11.78 0.91 7.48
CA ASP A 185 12.94 1.72 7.09
C ASP A 185 12.74 3.21 7.43
N GLY A 186 11.55 3.61 7.86
CA GLY A 186 11.18 5.02 8.02
C GLY A 186 11.33 5.83 6.72
N ARG A 187 11.09 5.20 5.56
CA ARG A 187 11.34 5.79 4.22
C ARG A 187 10.12 5.72 3.31
N CYS A 188 10.05 6.65 2.38
CA CYS A 188 9.11 6.71 1.29
C CYS A 188 9.84 6.78 -0.05
N GLU A 189 9.20 6.30 -1.10
CA GLU A 189 9.70 6.33 -2.47
C GLU A 189 8.57 6.68 -3.45
N VAL A 190 8.87 7.53 -4.43
CA VAL A 190 7.92 7.88 -5.50
C VAL A 190 8.24 7.08 -6.75
N VAL A 191 7.27 6.29 -7.22
CA VAL A 191 7.42 5.45 -8.42
C VAL A 191 6.33 5.78 -9.45
N GLY A 192 6.66 5.72 -10.73
CA GLY A 192 5.70 5.95 -11.82
C GLY A 192 6.08 7.10 -12.74
N LEU A 193 5.09 7.81 -13.27
CA LEU A 193 5.30 8.83 -14.32
C LEU A 193 5.10 10.28 -13.86
N GLY A 194 4.55 10.50 -12.67
CA GLY A 194 4.31 11.82 -12.09
C GLY A 194 4.98 11.97 -10.73
N GLY A 195 4.39 12.83 -9.89
CA GLY A 195 4.92 13.14 -8.56
C GLY A 195 3.95 12.93 -7.41
N VAL A 196 4.47 13.19 -6.22
CA VAL A 196 3.74 13.25 -4.95
C VAL A 196 3.88 14.66 -4.39
N THR A 197 2.76 15.26 -3.98
CA THR A 197 2.74 16.56 -3.32
C THR A 197 2.32 16.37 -1.86
N LEU A 198 3.14 16.82 -0.92
CA LEU A 198 2.77 16.91 0.49
C LEU A 198 2.38 18.35 0.82
N ILE A 199 1.21 18.54 1.43
CA ILE A 199 0.78 19.80 2.02
C ILE A 199 0.81 19.59 3.53
N HIS A 200 1.83 20.16 4.16
CA HIS A 200 2.13 19.98 5.58
C HIS A 200 1.70 21.20 6.38
N THR A 201 1.58 21.03 7.69
CA THR A 201 1.15 22.05 8.65
C THR A 201 2.29 22.26 9.66
N GLY A 202 2.56 23.50 10.08
CA GLY A 202 3.71 23.78 10.95
C GLY A 202 4.87 24.50 10.26
N GLU A 203 5.96 24.70 11.01
CA GLU A 203 7.06 25.59 10.61
C GLU A 203 7.71 25.16 9.29
N GLU A 204 8.06 26.15 8.48
CA GLU A 204 8.72 25.94 7.20
C GLU A 204 10.16 25.45 7.43
N HIS A 205 10.57 24.43 6.68
CA HIS A 205 11.92 23.88 6.70
C HIS A 205 12.64 24.19 5.38
N GLN A 206 13.98 24.19 5.38
CA GLN A 206 14.80 24.66 4.25
C GLN A 206 14.54 23.96 2.89
N ASP A 207 13.93 22.78 2.89
CA ASP A 207 13.65 21.98 1.70
C ASP A 207 12.23 22.20 1.13
N SER A 208 11.45 23.17 1.63
CA SER A 208 10.12 23.46 1.10
C SER A 208 10.19 23.91 -0.38
N SER A 209 9.17 23.57 -1.16
CA SER A 209 9.09 24.02 -2.55
C SER A 209 8.97 25.54 -2.61
N ALA A 210 9.88 26.18 -3.33
CA ALA A 210 9.91 27.63 -3.47
C ALA A 210 8.58 28.19 -4.03
N PRO A 211 8.11 29.36 -3.54
CA PRO A 211 6.86 29.96 -4.00
C PRO A 211 6.76 30.12 -5.52
N GLU A 212 7.88 30.37 -6.21
CA GLU A 212 7.98 30.46 -7.67
C GLU A 212 7.51 29.18 -8.38
N VAL A 213 7.89 28.01 -7.85
CA VAL A 213 7.52 26.69 -8.40
C VAL A 213 6.02 26.42 -8.20
N LEU A 214 5.45 26.97 -7.13
CA LEU A 214 4.05 26.79 -6.78
C LEU A 214 3.11 27.81 -7.44
N ARG A 215 3.61 28.83 -8.14
CA ARG A 215 2.77 29.88 -8.74
C ARG A 215 1.75 29.29 -9.71
N GLY A 216 0.50 29.75 -9.61
CA GLY A 216 -0.60 29.29 -10.47
C GLY A 216 -1.13 27.88 -10.15
N THR A 217 -0.56 27.18 -9.17
CA THR A 217 -1.05 25.86 -8.73
C THR A 217 -2.22 25.98 -7.74
N GLY A 218 -2.41 27.13 -7.10
CA GLY A 218 -3.36 27.28 -5.98
C GLY A 218 -2.82 26.77 -4.64
N LEU A 219 -1.59 26.24 -4.61
CA LEU A 219 -0.99 25.64 -3.41
C LEU A 219 -0.32 26.66 -2.49
N VAL A 220 0.10 27.81 -3.03
CA VAL A 220 0.64 28.91 -2.21
C VAL A 220 -0.44 29.41 -1.26
N GLU A 221 -1.65 29.61 -1.77
CA GLU A 221 -2.80 30.09 -1.01
C GLU A 221 -3.20 29.05 0.05
N VAL A 222 -3.22 27.77 -0.31
CA VAL A 222 -3.53 26.67 0.63
C VAL A 222 -2.47 26.56 1.74
N ALA A 223 -1.19 26.67 1.39
CA ALA A 223 -0.10 26.62 2.36
C ALA A 223 -0.15 27.81 3.33
N GLN A 224 -0.35 29.03 2.81
CA GLN A 224 -0.51 30.24 3.63
C GLN A 224 -1.71 30.14 4.58
N MET A 225 -2.87 29.71 4.06
CA MET A 225 -4.08 29.51 4.85
C MET A 225 -3.85 28.56 6.03
N ARG A 226 -3.05 27.50 5.82
CA ARG A 226 -2.77 26.47 6.82
C ARG A 226 -1.54 26.74 7.67
N ARG A 227 -0.87 27.89 7.48
CA ARG A 227 0.43 28.21 8.11
C ARG A 227 1.40 27.03 7.96
N GLY A 228 1.45 26.50 6.75
CA GLY A 228 2.17 25.30 6.41
C GLY A 228 3.04 25.52 5.18
N HIS A 229 3.52 24.43 4.62
CA HIS A 229 4.42 24.45 3.47
C HIS A 229 4.19 23.23 2.58
N VAL A 230 4.74 23.26 1.38
CA VAL A 230 4.52 22.23 0.36
C VAL A 230 5.83 21.56 0.01
N HIS A 231 5.81 20.24 -0.15
CA HIS A 231 6.90 19.47 -0.73
C HIS A 231 6.41 18.77 -1.99
N GLN A 232 7.23 18.76 -3.04
CA GLN A 232 6.94 18.03 -4.26
C GLN A 232 8.09 17.06 -4.54
N PHE A 233 7.74 15.79 -4.71
CA PHE A 233 8.66 14.71 -5.01
C PHE A 233 8.31 14.12 -6.38
N GLN A 234 9.34 13.80 -7.16
CA GLN A 234 9.24 13.23 -8.50
C GLN A 234 9.60 11.75 -8.48
N HIS A 235 9.29 11.07 -9.58
CA HIS A 235 9.70 9.68 -9.79
C HIS A 235 11.19 9.45 -9.48
N GLY A 236 11.47 8.40 -8.70
CA GLY A 236 12.80 7.95 -8.31
C GLY A 236 13.32 8.62 -7.04
N GLU A 237 12.66 9.68 -6.56
CA GLU A 237 13.03 10.31 -5.31
C GLU A 237 12.60 9.48 -4.09
N THR A 238 13.45 9.50 -3.08
CA THR A 238 13.20 8.90 -1.77
C THR A 238 13.27 9.97 -0.69
N PHE A 239 12.46 9.83 0.34
CA PHE A 239 12.45 10.78 1.46
C PHE A 239 12.07 10.07 2.77
N SER A 240 12.41 10.69 3.91
CA SER A 240 12.05 10.12 5.21
C SER A 240 10.54 10.18 5.44
N LEU A 241 9.96 9.11 5.98
CA LEU A 241 8.55 9.03 6.38
C LEU A 241 8.17 10.15 7.37
N SER A 242 9.13 10.61 8.19
CA SER A 242 8.94 11.76 9.08
C SER A 242 8.54 13.05 8.37
N ARG A 243 8.78 13.18 7.05
CA ARG A 243 8.27 14.31 6.25
C ARG A 243 6.76 14.27 6.03
N ILE A 244 6.14 13.09 6.14
CA ILE A 244 4.67 12.95 6.10
C ILE A 244 4.09 13.26 7.48
N GLY A 245 4.82 12.87 8.54
CA GLY A 245 4.56 13.19 9.95
C GLY A 245 5.06 12.07 10.85
N ASP A 246 4.79 12.19 12.16
CA ASP A 246 5.28 11.22 13.15
C ASP A 246 4.55 9.88 13.06
N PHE A 247 5.28 8.86 12.62
CA PHE A 247 4.78 7.48 12.52
C PHE A 247 5.15 6.69 13.77
N HIS A 248 4.14 6.10 14.41
CA HIS A 248 4.29 5.30 15.62
C HIS A 248 3.86 3.85 15.34
N PRO A 249 4.79 2.88 15.33
CA PRO A 249 4.44 1.47 15.24
C PRO A 249 3.47 1.06 16.36
N VAL A 250 2.50 0.21 16.03
CA VAL A 250 1.57 -0.38 17.02
C VAL A 250 1.83 -1.86 17.19
N GLU A 251 1.53 -2.39 18.38
CA GLU A 251 1.56 -3.83 18.62
C GLU A 251 0.57 -4.54 17.70
N GLY A 252 0.91 -5.73 17.23
CA GLY A 252 0.23 -6.40 16.11
C GLY A 252 -1.29 -6.53 16.25
N GLY A 253 -1.79 -6.91 17.44
CA GLY A 253 -3.23 -7.08 17.69
C GLY A 253 -4.00 -5.79 18.01
N THR A 254 -3.33 -4.64 18.15
CA THR A 254 -3.95 -3.41 18.69
C THR A 254 -5.15 -2.93 17.86
N GLY A 255 -6.32 -2.79 18.50
CA GLY A 255 -7.54 -2.32 17.83
C GLY A 255 -8.21 -3.35 16.91
N LEU A 256 -7.79 -4.62 16.94
CA LEU A 256 -8.42 -5.72 16.22
C LEU A 256 -9.19 -6.63 17.18
N PRO A 257 -10.26 -7.30 16.74
CA PRO A 257 -10.89 -8.36 17.53
C PRO A 257 -9.91 -9.52 17.78
N ASP A 258 -9.85 -10.03 19.00
CA ASP A 258 -8.95 -11.13 19.39
C ASP A 258 -9.09 -12.38 18.50
N SER A 259 -10.31 -12.68 18.06
CA SER A 259 -10.57 -13.81 17.17
C SER A 259 -9.91 -13.61 15.80
N VAL A 260 -9.91 -12.39 15.27
CA VAL A 260 -9.30 -12.05 13.98
C VAL A 260 -7.77 -12.13 14.08
N TRP A 261 -7.21 -11.58 15.15
CA TRP A 261 -5.77 -11.62 15.35
C TRP A 261 -5.24 -13.05 15.53
N ARG A 262 -5.91 -13.88 16.35
CA ARG A 262 -5.54 -15.29 16.49
C ARG A 262 -5.64 -16.05 15.17
N HIS A 263 -6.73 -15.86 14.43
CA HIS A 263 -6.90 -16.52 13.13
C HIS A 263 -5.80 -16.12 12.14
N ALA A 264 -5.40 -14.85 12.11
CA ALA A 264 -4.30 -14.39 11.26
C ALA A 264 -2.95 -15.02 11.63
N LEU A 265 -2.68 -15.22 12.92
CA LEU A 265 -1.49 -15.93 13.39
C LEU A 265 -1.52 -17.41 13.01
N GLU A 266 -2.67 -18.07 13.18
CA GLU A 266 -2.87 -19.48 12.80
C GLU A 266 -2.68 -19.68 11.29
N ALA A 267 -3.25 -18.80 10.47
CA ALA A 267 -3.10 -18.82 9.02
C ALA A 267 -1.64 -18.60 8.56
N LEU A 268 -0.91 -17.70 9.25
CA LEU A 268 0.52 -17.49 8.99
C LEU A 268 1.32 -18.76 9.31
N GLN A 269 1.11 -19.35 10.49
CA GLN A 269 1.78 -20.59 10.89
C GLN A 269 1.49 -21.73 9.91
N GLN A 270 0.24 -21.90 9.49
CA GLN A 270 -0.13 -22.91 8.48
C GLN A 270 0.61 -22.68 7.16
N SER A 271 0.75 -21.43 6.73
CA SER A 271 1.44 -21.09 5.48
C SER A 271 2.95 -21.34 5.58
N GLU A 272 3.54 -21.15 6.76
CA GLU A 272 4.94 -21.50 7.04
C GLU A 272 5.16 -23.03 7.10
N ASP A 273 4.20 -23.77 7.68
CA ASP A 273 4.25 -25.23 7.76
C ASP A 273 4.06 -25.89 6.38
N GLU A 274 3.23 -25.29 5.51
CA GLU A 274 3.01 -25.73 4.12
C GLU A 274 4.12 -25.27 3.15
N ALA A 275 5.00 -24.36 3.56
CA ALA A 275 6.11 -23.92 2.74
C ALA A 275 6.99 -25.13 2.40
N PRO A 276 7.46 -25.25 1.13
CA PRO A 276 8.30 -26.37 0.74
C PRO A 276 9.51 -26.42 1.66
N GLN A 277 9.76 -27.57 2.28
CA GLN A 277 10.92 -27.80 3.14
C GLN A 277 12.06 -28.42 2.32
N PRO A 278 13.33 -28.05 2.58
CA PRO A 278 14.44 -28.62 1.85
C PRO A 278 14.54 -30.12 2.18
N ALA A 279 14.62 -30.95 1.13
CA ALA A 279 14.85 -32.37 1.31
C ALA A 279 16.19 -32.62 2.04
N GLU A 280 16.32 -33.75 2.73
CA GLU A 280 17.53 -34.10 3.49
C GLU A 280 18.80 -34.03 2.62
N GLU A 281 18.70 -34.40 1.33
CA GLU A 281 19.81 -34.28 0.37
C GLU A 281 20.29 -32.83 0.18
N VAL A 282 19.36 -31.86 0.17
CA VAL A 282 19.71 -30.44 0.07
C VAL A 282 20.38 -29.97 1.36
N MET A 283 19.90 -30.43 2.50
CA MET A 283 20.49 -30.12 3.81
C MET A 283 21.90 -30.71 3.96
N GLU A 284 22.17 -31.89 3.42
CA GLU A 284 23.52 -32.47 3.37
C GLU A 284 24.47 -31.61 2.51
N LEU A 285 24.03 -31.16 1.33
CA LEU A 285 24.84 -30.27 0.48
C LEU A 285 25.19 -28.95 1.17
N VAL A 286 24.28 -28.40 1.98
CA VAL A 286 24.56 -27.21 2.81
C VAL A 286 25.63 -27.52 3.85
N ARG A 287 25.54 -28.67 4.53
CA ARG A 287 26.55 -29.11 5.52
C ARG A 287 27.93 -29.29 4.88
N GLU A 288 28.00 -29.98 3.74
CA GLU A 288 29.23 -30.16 2.96
C GLU A 288 29.83 -28.81 2.53
N ARG A 289 28.97 -27.87 2.11
CA ARG A 289 29.39 -26.53 1.72
C ARG A 289 30.04 -25.79 2.89
N GLU A 290 29.42 -25.83 4.08
CA GLU A 290 29.98 -25.17 5.26
C GLU A 290 31.32 -25.77 5.68
N LEU A 291 31.49 -27.10 5.57
CA LEU A 291 32.79 -27.76 5.77
C LEU A 291 33.83 -27.27 4.75
N ALA A 292 33.47 -27.16 3.47
CA ALA A 292 34.37 -26.64 2.44
C ALA A 292 34.81 -25.19 2.73
N ARG A 293 33.89 -24.34 3.23
CA ARG A 293 34.21 -22.97 3.66
C ARG A 293 35.15 -22.92 4.86
N GLN A 294 34.94 -23.78 5.85
CA GLN A 294 35.84 -23.88 7.02
C GLN A 294 37.24 -24.31 6.60
N MET A 295 37.34 -25.20 5.62
CA MET A 295 38.61 -25.62 5.01
C MET A 295 39.17 -24.60 4.01
N LYS A 296 38.50 -23.44 3.82
CA LYS A 296 38.85 -22.38 2.84
C LYS A 296 38.91 -22.88 1.39
N ASN A 297 38.19 -23.96 1.08
CA ASN A 297 38.03 -24.47 -0.27
C ASN A 297 36.86 -23.76 -0.97
N TRP A 298 37.12 -22.54 -1.42
CA TRP A 298 36.10 -21.67 -2.03
C TRP A 298 35.50 -22.26 -3.31
N GLN A 299 36.33 -22.92 -4.13
CA GLN A 299 35.89 -23.52 -5.38
C GLN A 299 34.85 -24.63 -5.14
N GLU A 300 35.06 -25.46 -4.13
CA GLU A 300 34.12 -26.51 -3.76
C GLU A 300 32.85 -25.95 -3.12
N ALA A 301 32.98 -24.91 -2.29
CA ALA A 301 31.82 -24.23 -1.71
C ALA A 301 30.90 -23.60 -2.78
N ASP A 302 31.48 -23.02 -3.83
CA ASP A 302 30.73 -22.45 -4.95
C ASP A 302 30.07 -23.55 -5.81
N ARG A 303 30.77 -24.67 -6.04
CA ARG A 303 30.20 -25.85 -6.73
C ARG A 303 28.98 -26.40 -5.99
N LEU A 304 29.08 -26.53 -4.67
CA LEU A 304 27.97 -27.01 -3.82
C LEU A 304 26.81 -26.01 -3.76
N ARG A 305 27.10 -24.70 -3.74
CA ARG A 305 26.07 -23.65 -3.87
C ARG A 305 25.27 -23.81 -5.17
N GLN A 306 25.94 -24.07 -6.29
CA GLN A 306 25.25 -24.29 -7.57
C GLN A 306 24.37 -25.54 -7.53
N LEU A 307 24.85 -26.64 -6.96
CA LEU A 307 24.06 -27.88 -6.81
C LEU A 307 22.81 -27.72 -5.94
N ILE A 308 22.87 -26.84 -4.94
CA ILE A 308 21.74 -26.46 -4.10
C ILE A 308 20.74 -25.62 -4.94
N ALA A 309 21.25 -24.67 -5.74
CA ALA A 309 20.45 -23.87 -6.66
C ALA A 309 19.74 -24.69 -7.73
N ASP A 310 20.41 -25.68 -8.32
CA ASP A 310 19.83 -26.59 -9.31
C ASP A 310 18.67 -27.42 -8.72
N ARG A 311 18.71 -27.68 -7.40
CA ARG A 311 17.61 -28.31 -6.64
C ARG A 311 16.51 -27.34 -6.21
N GLY A 312 16.58 -26.08 -6.65
CA GLY A 312 15.57 -25.06 -6.42
C GLY A 312 15.74 -24.32 -5.10
N TRP A 313 16.95 -24.25 -4.56
CA TRP A 313 17.22 -23.63 -3.26
C TRP A 313 18.37 -22.63 -3.34
N GLN A 314 18.19 -21.44 -2.78
CA GLN A 314 19.21 -20.42 -2.67
C GLN A 314 19.79 -20.44 -1.26
N VAL A 315 21.12 -20.38 -1.16
CA VAL A 315 21.81 -20.30 0.14
C VAL A 315 22.16 -18.85 0.46
N LEU A 316 21.54 -18.32 1.51
CA LEU A 316 21.82 -17.01 2.09
C LEU A 316 22.79 -17.15 3.27
N ASP A 317 23.95 -16.50 3.18
CA ASP A 317 24.93 -16.51 4.27
C ASP A 317 24.57 -15.44 5.30
N THR A 318 24.10 -15.86 6.48
CA THR A 318 23.78 -14.95 7.58
C THR A 318 24.81 -15.05 8.71
N ARG A 319 24.77 -14.09 9.65
CA ARG A 319 25.60 -14.15 10.87
C ARG A 319 25.27 -15.34 11.78
N GLN A 320 24.08 -15.93 11.64
CA GLN A 320 23.62 -17.09 12.42
C GLN A 320 23.86 -18.43 11.71
N GLY A 321 24.40 -18.42 10.49
CA GLY A 321 24.61 -19.60 9.66
C GLY A 321 23.95 -19.48 8.29
N PRO A 322 24.12 -20.48 7.41
CA PRO A 322 23.44 -20.51 6.12
C PRO A 322 21.93 -20.71 6.29
N GLN A 323 21.14 -19.89 5.63
CA GLN A 323 19.69 -20.06 5.50
C GLN A 323 19.34 -20.47 4.06
N LEU A 324 18.30 -21.29 3.91
CA LEU A 324 17.81 -21.75 2.62
C LEU A 324 16.49 -21.06 2.29
N GLU A 325 16.41 -20.53 1.08
CA GLU A 325 15.17 -20.02 0.51
C GLU A 325 14.85 -20.74 -0.80
N PRO A 326 13.58 -21.13 -1.06
CA PRO A 326 13.22 -21.72 -2.34
C PRO A 326 13.41 -20.68 -3.46
N ILE A 327 14.15 -21.06 -4.50
CA ILE A 327 14.33 -20.24 -5.70
C ILE A 327 12.99 -20.16 -6.41
N LYS A 328 12.40 -18.97 -6.44
CA LYS A 328 11.19 -18.68 -7.22
C LYS A 328 11.52 -18.85 -8.71
N SER A 329 10.61 -19.47 -9.47
CA SER A 329 10.77 -20.01 -10.82
C SER A 329 11.29 -19.06 -11.93
N SER A 330 11.66 -17.82 -11.62
CA SER A 330 12.13 -16.81 -12.56
C SER A 330 13.63 -16.88 -12.89
N GLU A 331 14.39 -17.80 -12.29
CA GLU A 331 15.85 -17.92 -12.46
C GLU A 331 16.30 -19.23 -13.14
N ARG A 332 15.39 -19.97 -13.79
CA ARG A 332 15.74 -21.13 -14.64
C ARG A 332 15.52 -20.86 -16.11
#